data_AF-A0A3Q4HPH8-F1
#
_entry.id   AF-A0A3Q4HPH8-F1
#
_cell.length_a   1.000
_cell.length_b   1.000
_cell.length_c   1.000
_cell.angle_alpha   90.00
_cell.angle_beta   90.00
_cell.angle_gamma   90.00
#
_symmetry.space_group_name_H-M   'P 1'
#
loop_
_entity.id
_entity.type
_entity.pdbx_description
1 polymer ?
#
loop_
_entity_poly.entity_id
_entity_poly.type
_entity_poly.pdbx_seq_one_letter_code
_entity_poly.pdbx_strand_id
1 'polypeptide(L)'
;VCVCVCVRSSYEAQHPLQVHKHQSLSNIYVRFFLQVRSLAAQFGPTLQAHLSLAFQDLQVYCKKSCDSDEQHSVLRTEEAASGSPERPGEMFQALLQSQEEPAPCRYLLQEAVVQRCPTLAVLAACMQGAELLPCLCVWVLTSVDDVTAEEATSHLAQAPQHHEWTLHDLSIIWKTLLGRSLARPLLRGFELFQKDCPLVLVLRMFELCCDYRNFAEAKSKLLDFQRTLILRNGGPAPPGGLPLQWVESQASVLLLTMLQRCSSQYDIHRLLQLLADVDKLLKSNGPDFRKLNQLSQLLQGSEVSISPRLLQSSSPSVQQEEFQATVDALQARGCYSRARQVAQLAGLPVHRLLLSQVHTRIHEASRVCLITPELKSSLVKVLGLLKDAAESFSKDSCVRQATRCIRTAKLVALQLHFLNQGSDLRIINLRPAELLSAAMALPRCYQVFVVSEAYGYSPDWAEILYQKVVLHGDFGYLEELKRHRPLTSALFEDIFKNQNVTVTSNVKRLLTYCDDVYSRYRLAYQQNLHDITKMLLQDAKTSSYLSDRLGS
;
A
#
# COMPACT_ATOMS: atom_id res chain seq x y z
N VAL A 1 -37.37 -37.13 6.13
CA VAL A 1 -37.28 -36.12 5.04
C VAL A 1 -36.17 -35.10 5.31
N CYS A 2 -36.20 -34.33 6.42
CA CYS A 2 -35.11 -33.40 6.76
C CYS A 2 -33.73 -34.07 6.79
N VAL A 3 -33.61 -35.24 7.42
CA VAL A 3 -32.36 -36.03 7.44
C VAL A 3 -31.84 -36.36 6.03
N CYS A 4 -32.71 -36.82 5.12
CA CYS A 4 -32.30 -37.16 3.75
C CYS A 4 -31.89 -35.94 2.93
N VAL A 5 -32.55 -34.80 3.12
CA VAL A 5 -32.19 -33.53 2.48
C VAL A 5 -30.87 -33.00 3.05
N CYS A 6 -30.64 -33.14 4.36
CA CYS A 6 -29.42 -32.73 5.04
C CYS A 6 -28.21 -33.60 4.66
N VAL A 7 -28.38 -34.93 4.58
CA VAL A 7 -27.34 -35.86 4.12
C VAL A 7 -26.95 -35.55 2.67
N ARG A 8 -27.94 -35.30 1.80
CA ARG A 8 -27.68 -34.90 0.42
C ARG A 8 -26.94 -33.56 0.32
N SER A 9 -27.36 -32.55 1.09
CA SER A 9 -26.73 -31.23 1.10
C SER A 9 -25.32 -31.25 1.71
N SER A 10 -25.06 -32.13 2.67
CA SER A 10 -23.73 -32.31 3.28
C SER A 10 -22.77 -33.05 2.33
N TYR A 11 -23.26 -34.08 1.63
CA TYR A 11 -22.48 -34.83 0.65
C TYR A 11 -22.13 -33.98 -0.59
N GLU A 12 -23.08 -33.17 -1.07
CA GLU A 12 -22.84 -32.19 -2.14
C GLU A 12 -21.84 -31.09 -1.72
N ALA A 13 -21.73 -30.79 -0.42
CA ALA A 13 -20.75 -29.84 0.11
C ALA A 13 -19.32 -30.40 0.19
N GLN A 14 -19.15 -31.71 0.43
CA GLN A 14 -17.85 -32.38 0.50
C GLN A 14 -17.27 -32.74 -0.89
N HIS A 15 -18.11 -33.00 -1.91
CA HIS A 15 -17.66 -33.47 -3.23
C HIS A 15 -18.30 -32.75 -4.44
N PRO A 16 -17.92 -31.50 -4.75
CA PRO A 16 -18.54 -30.71 -5.82
C PRO A 16 -18.20 -31.17 -7.26
N LEU A 17 -17.12 -31.93 -7.48
CA LEU A 17 -16.64 -32.32 -8.82
C LEU A 17 -17.13 -33.70 -9.31
N GLN A 18 -17.88 -34.46 -8.51
CA GLN A 18 -18.35 -35.81 -8.88
C GLN A 18 -19.80 -35.87 -9.38
N VAL A 19 -20.44 -34.73 -9.64
CA VAL A 19 -21.89 -34.63 -9.98
C VAL A 19 -22.23 -35.14 -11.40
N HIS A 20 -21.28 -35.72 -12.15
CA HIS A 20 -21.51 -36.22 -13.52
C HIS A 20 -21.58 -37.75 -13.68
N LYS A 21 -21.70 -38.53 -12.59
CA LYS A 21 -22.05 -39.96 -12.69
C LYS A 21 -23.39 -40.26 -12.01
N HIS A 22 -24.47 -40.10 -12.77
CA HIS A 22 -25.84 -40.40 -12.32
C HIS A 22 -26.06 -41.87 -11.92
N GLN A 23 -25.22 -42.81 -12.39
CA GLN A 23 -25.33 -44.24 -12.10
C GLN A 23 -24.64 -44.70 -10.80
N SER A 24 -23.58 -44.01 -10.32
CA SER A 24 -22.92 -44.37 -9.05
C SER A 24 -23.69 -43.88 -7.82
N LEU A 25 -24.42 -42.77 -7.97
CA LEU A 25 -25.27 -42.24 -6.91
C LEU A 25 -26.43 -43.20 -6.57
N SER A 26 -27.08 -43.85 -7.55
CA SER A 26 -28.22 -44.74 -7.28
C SER A 26 -27.82 -45.95 -6.42
N ASN A 27 -26.68 -46.57 -6.68
CA ASN A 27 -26.17 -47.70 -5.90
C ASN A 27 -25.79 -47.32 -4.46
N ILE A 28 -25.29 -46.09 -4.24
CA ILE A 28 -25.01 -45.56 -2.90
C ILE A 28 -26.32 -45.32 -2.14
N TYR A 29 -27.33 -44.73 -2.78
CA TYR A 29 -28.66 -44.52 -2.18
C TYR A 29 -29.37 -45.85 -1.84
N VAL A 30 -29.21 -46.90 -2.65
CA VAL A 30 -29.78 -48.23 -2.39
C VAL A 30 -29.08 -48.94 -1.22
N ARG A 31 -27.74 -48.89 -1.14
CA ARG A 31 -27.00 -49.42 0.02
C ARG A 31 -27.33 -48.65 1.29
N PHE A 32 -27.41 -47.32 1.22
CA PHE A 32 -27.85 -46.45 2.31
C PHE A 32 -29.25 -46.83 2.80
N PHE A 33 -30.20 -47.05 1.87
CA PHE A 33 -31.57 -47.46 2.19
C PHE A 33 -31.64 -48.80 2.96
N LEU A 34 -30.89 -49.82 2.53
CA LEU A 34 -30.88 -51.13 3.19
C LEU A 34 -30.31 -51.06 4.62
N GLN A 35 -29.27 -50.25 4.83
CA GLN A 35 -28.60 -50.10 6.12
C GLN A 35 -29.45 -49.28 7.11
N VAL A 36 -30.08 -48.20 6.66
CA VAL A 36 -31.06 -47.43 7.45
C VAL A 36 -32.23 -48.31 7.89
N ARG A 37 -32.67 -49.25 7.04
CA ARG A 37 -33.77 -50.17 7.38
C ARG A 37 -33.42 -51.16 8.48
N SER A 38 -32.18 -51.64 8.55
CA SER A 38 -31.73 -52.50 9.67
C SER A 38 -31.65 -51.77 11.00
N LEU A 39 -31.31 -50.48 10.97
CA LEU A 39 -31.24 -49.61 12.16
C LEU A 39 -32.62 -49.03 12.54
N ALA A 40 -33.56 -48.95 11.57
CA ALA A 40 -34.93 -48.47 11.77
C ALA A 40 -35.69 -49.21 12.89
N ALA A 41 -35.35 -50.48 13.13
CA ALA A 41 -35.95 -51.32 14.17
C ALA A 41 -35.55 -50.92 15.60
N GLN A 42 -34.49 -50.12 15.77
CA GLN A 42 -33.97 -49.71 17.06
C GLN A 42 -34.50 -48.34 17.50
N PHE A 43 -35.13 -47.58 16.60
CA PHE A 43 -35.73 -46.29 16.92
C PHE A 43 -37.13 -46.43 17.54
N GLY A 44 -37.53 -45.44 18.34
CA GLY A 44 -38.88 -45.39 18.90
C GLY A 44 -39.99 -45.42 17.82
N PRO A 45 -41.21 -45.88 18.18
CA PRO A 45 -42.26 -46.22 17.23
C PRO A 45 -42.70 -45.03 16.35
N THR A 46 -42.61 -43.81 16.86
CA THR A 46 -42.93 -42.58 16.14
C THR A 46 -41.92 -42.28 15.03
N LEU A 47 -40.62 -42.38 15.31
CA LEU A 47 -39.58 -42.11 14.33
C LEU A 47 -39.53 -43.22 13.26
N GLN A 48 -39.77 -44.46 13.67
CA GLN A 48 -39.92 -45.60 12.77
C GLN A 48 -41.06 -45.39 11.75
N ALA A 49 -42.22 -44.90 12.19
CA ALA A 49 -43.35 -44.57 11.33
C ALA A 49 -43.04 -43.40 10.35
N HIS A 50 -42.34 -42.36 10.83
CA HIS A 50 -41.94 -41.22 9.99
C HIS A 50 -40.87 -41.60 8.97
N LEU A 51 -39.91 -42.47 9.33
CA LEU A 51 -38.93 -43.01 8.39
C LEU A 51 -39.63 -43.90 7.36
N SER A 52 -40.54 -44.79 7.76
CA SER A 52 -41.28 -45.62 6.81
C SER A 52 -42.11 -44.80 5.81
N LEU A 53 -42.72 -43.70 6.26
CA LEU A 53 -43.44 -42.76 5.39
C LEU A 53 -42.49 -41.97 4.47
N ALA A 54 -41.40 -41.41 5.01
CA ALA A 54 -40.43 -40.64 4.23
C ALA A 54 -39.72 -41.45 3.14
N PHE A 55 -39.68 -42.78 3.28
CA PHE A 55 -39.05 -43.69 2.33
C PHE A 55 -40.02 -44.47 1.44
N GLN A 56 -41.34 -44.27 1.57
CA GLN A 56 -42.33 -44.85 0.66
C GLN A 56 -42.15 -44.34 -0.78
N ASP A 57 -41.80 -43.07 -0.97
CA ASP A 57 -41.58 -42.48 -2.31
C ASP A 57 -40.28 -42.97 -2.99
N LEU A 58 -39.26 -43.33 -2.20
CA LEU A 58 -37.99 -43.89 -2.70
C LEU A 58 -38.11 -45.36 -3.12
N GLN A 59 -39.04 -46.13 -2.54
CA GLN A 59 -39.34 -47.51 -2.96
C GLN A 59 -39.90 -47.58 -4.39
N VAL A 60 -40.63 -46.55 -4.82
CA VAL A 60 -41.21 -46.48 -6.17
C VAL A 60 -40.13 -46.31 -7.24
N TYR A 61 -39.04 -45.62 -6.91
CA TYR A 61 -37.89 -45.44 -7.80
C TYR A 61 -37.03 -46.70 -7.91
N CYS A 62 -36.81 -47.43 -6.81
CA CYS A 62 -36.06 -48.69 -6.82
C CYS A 62 -36.77 -49.81 -7.60
N LYS A 63 -38.12 -49.88 -7.55
CA LYS A 63 -38.87 -50.90 -8.29
C LYS A 63 -38.76 -50.76 -9.81
N LYS A 64 -38.53 -49.56 -10.36
CA LYS A 64 -38.32 -49.34 -11.81
C LYS A 64 -36.92 -49.71 -12.30
N SER A 65 -35.95 -49.87 -11.40
CA SER A 65 -34.55 -50.22 -11.71
C SER A 65 -34.28 -51.72 -11.64
N CYS A 66 -35.24 -52.53 -11.16
CA CYS A 66 -35.05 -53.96 -10.89
C CYS A 66 -35.74 -54.90 -11.90
N ASP A 67 -36.25 -54.40 -13.04
CA ASP A 67 -36.78 -55.24 -14.13
C ASP A 67 -35.69 -55.69 -15.11
N SER A 68 -34.46 -55.87 -14.64
CA SER A 68 -33.38 -56.44 -15.45
C SER A 68 -32.63 -57.47 -14.63
N ASP A 69 -32.74 -58.71 -15.07
CA ASP A 69 -32.12 -59.91 -14.52
C ASP A 69 -30.59 -59.78 -14.39
N GLU A 70 -30.11 -59.23 -13.27
CA GLU A 70 -28.76 -59.46 -12.76
C GLU A 70 -28.78 -59.59 -11.23
N GLN A 71 -29.55 -60.57 -10.76
CA GLN A 71 -29.32 -61.18 -9.46
C GLN A 71 -28.07 -62.07 -9.58
N HIS A 72 -27.07 -61.82 -8.73
CA HIS A 72 -25.77 -62.50 -8.61
C HIS A 72 -24.57 -61.89 -9.36
N SER A 73 -24.07 -60.72 -8.92
CA SER A 73 -22.63 -60.42 -9.03
C SER A 73 -22.09 -59.33 -8.10
N VAL A 74 -22.93 -58.49 -7.49
CA VAL A 74 -22.49 -57.26 -6.76
C VAL A 74 -21.87 -57.51 -5.37
N LEU A 75 -21.61 -58.77 -4.99
CA LEU A 75 -21.12 -59.12 -3.64
C LEU A 75 -19.62 -59.39 -3.51
N ARG A 76 -18.82 -59.40 -4.59
CA ARG A 76 -17.38 -59.69 -4.44
C ARG A 76 -16.51 -59.05 -5.52
N THR A 77 -16.14 -57.79 -5.36
CA THR A 77 -14.81 -57.26 -5.72
C THR A 77 -14.71 -55.80 -5.28
N GLU A 78 -13.50 -55.39 -4.87
CA GLU A 78 -13.12 -54.07 -4.32
C GLU A 78 -13.12 -53.93 -2.79
N GLU A 79 -12.54 -54.91 -2.11
CA GLU A 79 -11.72 -54.68 -0.91
C GLU A 79 -10.26 -54.43 -1.36
N ALA A 80 -9.92 -53.22 -1.82
CA ALA A 80 -8.55 -52.68 -1.88
C ALA A 80 -8.51 -51.35 -2.68
N ALA A 81 -8.97 -50.26 -2.07
CA ALA A 81 -8.51 -48.93 -2.44
C ALA A 81 -8.66 -48.00 -1.22
N SER A 82 -7.52 -47.59 -0.68
CA SER A 82 -7.36 -46.66 0.42
C SER A 82 -7.99 -45.30 0.11
N GLY A 83 -8.96 -44.89 0.94
CA GLY A 83 -9.63 -43.59 0.93
C GLY A 83 -11.04 -43.73 1.49
N SER A 84 -11.20 -43.49 2.80
CA SER A 84 -12.39 -43.79 3.62
C SER A 84 -13.73 -43.31 3.03
N PRO A 85 -14.64 -44.23 2.64
CA PRO A 85 -16.05 -43.90 2.52
C PRO A 85 -16.71 -44.08 3.90
N GLU A 86 -17.29 -43.01 4.42
CA GLU A 86 -18.06 -42.97 5.67
C GLU A 86 -18.97 -44.21 5.80
N ARG A 87 -18.84 -44.99 6.88
CA ARG A 87 -19.71 -46.13 7.15
C ARG A 87 -21.05 -45.59 7.66
N PRO A 88 -22.16 -45.69 6.91
CA PRO A 88 -23.44 -45.10 7.30
C PRO A 88 -23.96 -45.66 8.63
N GLY A 89 -23.57 -46.88 9.01
CA GLY A 89 -23.99 -47.53 10.25
C GLY A 89 -23.52 -46.84 11.53
N GLU A 90 -22.32 -46.25 11.53
CA GLU A 90 -21.74 -45.59 12.71
C GLU A 90 -22.50 -44.29 13.07
N MET A 91 -22.99 -43.57 12.05
CA MET A 91 -23.79 -42.34 12.21
C MET A 91 -25.15 -42.59 12.88
N PHE A 92 -25.89 -43.61 12.44
CA PHE A 92 -27.21 -43.93 13.02
C PHE A 92 -27.08 -44.55 14.42
N GLN A 93 -25.98 -45.27 14.68
CA GLN A 93 -25.66 -45.76 16.00
C GLN A 93 -25.37 -44.61 16.98
N ALA A 94 -24.60 -43.61 16.55
CA ALA A 94 -24.38 -42.39 17.33
C ALA A 94 -25.69 -41.62 17.58
N LEU A 95 -26.59 -41.56 16.60
CA LEU A 95 -27.92 -40.95 16.78
C LEU A 95 -28.79 -41.71 17.76
N LEU A 96 -28.74 -43.04 17.77
CA LEU A 96 -29.47 -43.85 18.74
C LEU A 96 -28.92 -43.65 20.16
N GLN A 97 -27.61 -43.72 20.33
CA GLN A 97 -26.93 -43.50 21.62
C GLN A 97 -27.20 -42.10 22.17
N SER A 98 -27.30 -41.09 21.31
CA SER A 98 -27.62 -39.72 21.73
C SER A 98 -28.99 -39.60 22.44
N GLN A 99 -29.94 -40.48 22.14
CA GLN A 99 -31.28 -40.46 22.76
C GLN A 99 -31.27 -40.96 24.21
N GLU A 100 -30.24 -41.71 24.61
CA GLU A 100 -30.08 -42.26 25.95
C GLU A 100 -29.33 -41.30 26.91
N GLU A 101 -28.66 -40.28 26.35
CA GLU A 101 -27.86 -39.30 27.09
C GLU A 101 -28.68 -38.09 27.57
N PRO A 102 -28.30 -37.46 28.71
CA PRO A 102 -29.02 -36.31 29.27
C PRO A 102 -28.86 -35.03 28.44
N ALA A 103 -27.83 -34.94 27.58
CA ALA A 103 -27.59 -33.83 26.66
C ALA A 103 -27.31 -34.34 25.23
N PRO A 104 -28.34 -34.77 24.49
CA PRO A 104 -28.20 -35.42 23.19
C PRO A 104 -27.43 -34.58 22.15
N CYS A 105 -27.62 -33.26 22.14
CA CYS A 105 -26.92 -32.36 21.22
C CYS A 105 -25.41 -32.36 21.47
N ARG A 106 -24.97 -32.36 22.73
CA ARG A 106 -23.55 -32.29 23.08
C ARG A 106 -22.84 -33.59 22.70
N TYR A 107 -23.50 -34.73 22.93
CA TYR A 107 -23.02 -36.04 22.50
C TYR A 107 -22.87 -36.14 20.98
N LEU A 108 -23.88 -35.71 20.21
CA LEU A 108 -23.81 -35.73 18.74
C LEU A 108 -22.70 -34.84 18.19
N LEU A 109 -22.43 -33.70 18.83
CA LEU A 109 -21.33 -32.80 18.44
C LEU A 109 -19.95 -33.40 18.78
N GLN A 110 -19.83 -34.12 19.90
CA GLN A 110 -18.63 -34.89 20.24
C GLN A 110 -18.34 -35.96 19.18
N GLU A 111 -19.34 -36.78 18.89
CA GLU A 111 -19.24 -37.84 17.88
C GLU A 111 -18.99 -37.27 16.48
N ALA A 112 -19.57 -36.10 16.14
CA ALA A 112 -19.28 -35.42 14.88
C ALA A 112 -17.79 -35.08 14.74
N VAL A 113 -17.13 -34.60 15.80
CA VAL A 113 -15.70 -34.30 15.78
C VAL A 113 -14.86 -35.57 15.72
N VAL A 114 -15.20 -36.60 16.52
CA VAL A 114 -14.47 -37.88 16.57
C VAL A 114 -14.53 -38.60 15.22
N GLN A 115 -15.73 -38.69 14.63
CA GLN A 115 -15.99 -39.41 13.38
C GLN A 115 -15.74 -38.54 12.14
N ARG A 116 -15.39 -37.25 12.31
CA ARG A 116 -15.32 -36.22 11.26
C ARG A 116 -16.56 -36.18 10.35
N CYS A 117 -17.74 -36.32 10.95
CA CYS A 117 -18.99 -36.47 10.23
C CYS A 117 -19.86 -35.20 10.36
N PRO A 118 -19.87 -34.30 9.36
CA PRO A 118 -20.63 -33.04 9.43
C PRO A 118 -22.16 -33.24 9.50
N THR A 119 -22.68 -34.36 8.99
CA THR A 119 -24.12 -34.66 9.07
C THR A 119 -24.61 -34.83 10.52
N LEU A 120 -23.76 -35.32 11.43
CA LEU A 120 -24.10 -35.42 12.86
C LEU A 120 -24.30 -34.04 13.50
N ALA A 121 -23.55 -33.03 13.08
CA ALA A 121 -23.75 -31.65 13.54
C ALA A 121 -25.07 -31.04 13.02
N VAL A 122 -25.49 -31.40 11.79
CA VAL A 122 -26.81 -30.98 11.28
C VAL A 122 -27.94 -31.67 12.05
N LEU A 123 -27.78 -32.94 12.40
CA LEU A 123 -28.73 -33.69 13.22
C LEU A 123 -28.84 -33.11 14.63
N ALA A 124 -27.71 -32.71 15.24
CA ALA A 124 -27.68 -32.01 16.52
C ALA A 124 -28.50 -30.71 16.50
N ALA A 125 -28.40 -29.92 15.42
CA ALA A 125 -29.18 -28.68 15.28
C ALA A 125 -30.70 -28.91 15.09
N CYS A 126 -31.12 -30.12 14.68
CA CYS A 126 -32.53 -30.46 14.54
C CYS A 126 -33.19 -30.84 15.87
N MET A 127 -32.42 -30.94 16.96
CA MET A 127 -32.93 -31.30 18.28
C MET A 127 -33.56 -30.10 19.00
N GLN A 128 -34.53 -30.36 19.88
CA GLN A 128 -35.21 -29.30 20.62
C GLN A 128 -34.25 -28.61 21.60
N GLY A 129 -34.20 -27.27 21.56
CA GLY A 129 -33.33 -26.47 22.43
C GLY A 129 -31.86 -26.42 22.02
N ALA A 130 -31.51 -26.90 20.83
CA ALA A 130 -30.13 -26.87 20.35
C ALA A 130 -29.63 -25.45 20.07
N GLU A 131 -28.44 -25.13 20.57
CA GLU A 131 -27.72 -23.92 20.19
C GLU A 131 -27.08 -24.09 18.80
N LEU A 132 -27.37 -23.15 17.90
CA LEU A 132 -26.92 -23.23 16.51
C LEU A 132 -25.42 -22.90 16.33
N LEU A 133 -24.83 -22.16 17.26
CA LEU A 133 -23.42 -21.75 17.20
C LEU A 133 -22.45 -22.95 17.37
N PRO A 134 -22.57 -23.80 18.41
CA PRO A 134 -21.80 -25.04 18.50
C PRO A 134 -21.95 -25.94 17.28
N CYS A 135 -23.17 -26.08 16.76
CA CYS A 135 -23.45 -26.89 15.58
C CYS A 135 -22.72 -26.35 14.34
N LEU A 136 -22.72 -25.03 14.15
CA LEU A 136 -22.00 -24.36 13.06
C LEU A 136 -20.48 -24.56 13.18
N CYS A 137 -19.88 -24.34 14.36
CA CYS A 137 -18.44 -24.49 14.57
C CYS A 137 -17.97 -25.93 14.26
N VAL A 138 -18.66 -26.93 14.82
CA VAL A 138 -18.34 -28.34 14.61
C VAL A 138 -18.57 -28.75 13.15
N TRP A 139 -19.66 -28.31 12.52
CA TRP A 139 -19.90 -28.58 11.11
C TRP A 139 -18.79 -28.03 10.22
N VAL A 140 -18.33 -26.80 10.49
CA VAL A 140 -17.25 -26.17 9.72
C VAL A 140 -15.94 -26.93 9.89
N LEU A 141 -15.58 -27.32 11.12
CA LEU A 141 -14.34 -28.05 11.40
C LEU A 141 -14.32 -29.47 10.82
N THR A 142 -15.47 -30.15 10.80
CA THR A 142 -15.63 -31.50 10.23
C THR A 142 -15.78 -31.48 8.71
N SER A 143 -16.04 -30.31 8.11
CA SER A 143 -16.13 -30.12 6.65
C SER A 143 -14.80 -29.71 6.00
N VAL A 144 -13.72 -29.53 6.78
CA VAL A 144 -12.38 -29.19 6.28
C VAL A 144 -11.37 -30.31 6.57
N ASP A 145 -10.19 -30.23 5.95
CA ASP A 145 -9.09 -31.17 6.16
C ASP A 145 -8.53 -31.14 7.59
N ASP A 146 -7.85 -32.21 7.99
CA ASP A 146 -7.27 -32.38 9.33
C ASP A 146 -6.34 -31.22 9.70
N VAL A 147 -5.46 -30.82 8.78
CA VAL A 147 -4.45 -29.78 9.01
C VAL A 147 -5.12 -28.42 9.27
N THR A 148 -6.14 -28.07 8.48
CA THR A 148 -6.89 -26.82 8.68
C THR A 148 -7.70 -26.85 9.98
N ALA A 149 -8.31 -27.99 10.32
CA ALA A 149 -9.07 -28.15 11.56
C ALA A 149 -8.19 -28.04 12.81
N GLU A 150 -7.00 -28.62 12.79
CA GLU A 150 -6.00 -28.51 13.86
C GLU A 150 -5.52 -27.06 14.03
N GLU A 151 -5.22 -26.36 12.93
CA GLU A 151 -4.83 -24.94 13.00
C GLU A 151 -5.95 -24.08 13.59
N ALA A 152 -7.20 -24.32 13.17
CA ALA A 152 -8.38 -23.60 13.64
C ALA A 152 -8.76 -23.90 15.10
N THR A 153 -8.21 -24.96 15.69
CA THR A 153 -8.44 -25.37 17.09
C THR A 153 -7.21 -25.26 17.98
N SER A 154 -6.07 -24.82 17.43
CA SER A 154 -4.79 -24.69 18.14
C SER A 154 -4.81 -23.77 19.37
N HIS A 155 -5.78 -22.85 19.43
CA HIS A 155 -5.96 -21.93 20.56
C HIS A 155 -6.75 -22.55 21.73
N LEU A 156 -7.36 -23.72 21.54
CA LEU A 156 -8.18 -24.38 22.55
C LEU A 156 -7.31 -25.08 23.60
N ALA A 157 -7.63 -24.89 24.88
CA ALA A 157 -6.95 -25.56 25.99
C ALA A 157 -7.45 -27.01 26.21
N GLN A 158 -8.66 -27.32 25.75
CA GLN A 158 -9.27 -28.64 25.86
C GLN A 158 -9.45 -29.24 24.46
N ALA A 159 -9.52 -30.57 24.39
CA ALA A 159 -9.81 -31.25 23.13
C ALA A 159 -11.12 -30.71 22.51
N PRO A 160 -11.19 -30.50 21.17
CA PRO A 160 -12.34 -29.89 20.51
C PRO A 160 -13.68 -30.59 20.77
N GLN A 161 -13.64 -31.87 21.14
CA GLN A 161 -14.79 -32.70 21.50
C GLN A 161 -15.46 -32.21 22.80
N HIS A 162 -14.69 -31.75 23.79
CA HIS A 162 -15.20 -31.39 25.11
C HIS A 162 -15.39 -29.88 25.31
N HIS A 163 -14.93 -29.08 24.34
CA HIS A 163 -14.92 -27.63 24.39
C HIS A 163 -16.32 -27.02 24.17
N GLU A 164 -16.58 -25.91 24.86
CA GLU A 164 -17.80 -25.10 24.68
C GLU A 164 -17.54 -23.97 23.70
N TRP A 165 -18.19 -24.05 22.54
CA TRP A 165 -17.94 -23.14 21.41
C TRP A 165 -18.45 -21.72 21.66
N THR A 166 -17.55 -20.75 21.55
CA THR A 166 -17.84 -19.33 21.72
C THR A 166 -17.79 -18.56 20.40
N LEU A 167 -18.28 -17.32 20.40
CA LEU A 167 -18.12 -16.40 19.25
C LEU A 167 -16.65 -16.08 18.95
N HIS A 168 -15.79 -16.15 19.96
CA HIS A 168 -14.36 -15.97 19.78
C HIS A 168 -13.75 -17.13 18.99
N ASP A 169 -14.14 -18.36 19.30
CA ASP A 169 -13.72 -19.56 18.58
C ASP A 169 -14.16 -19.48 17.12
N LEU A 170 -15.42 -19.07 16.87
CA LEU A 170 -15.91 -18.87 15.50
C LEU A 170 -15.13 -17.79 14.74
N SER A 171 -14.71 -16.70 15.39
CA SER A 171 -13.85 -15.69 14.76
C SER A 171 -12.49 -16.23 14.35
N ILE A 172 -11.90 -17.12 15.16
CA ILE A 172 -10.61 -17.77 14.85
C ILE A 172 -10.79 -18.74 13.69
N ILE A 173 -11.80 -19.63 13.77
CA ILE A 173 -12.17 -20.55 12.67
C ILE A 173 -12.38 -19.76 11.37
N TRP A 174 -13.16 -18.68 11.44
CA TRP A 174 -13.42 -17.78 10.32
C TRP A 174 -12.11 -17.24 9.72
N LYS A 175 -11.23 -16.68 10.54
CA LYS A 175 -9.95 -16.12 10.09
C LYS A 175 -9.04 -17.19 9.45
N THR A 176 -8.94 -18.37 10.07
CA THR A 176 -8.10 -19.47 9.59
C THR A 176 -8.59 -20.00 8.24
N LEU A 177 -9.91 -20.23 8.09
CA LEU A 177 -10.49 -20.71 6.83
C LEU A 177 -10.35 -19.69 5.70
N LEU A 178 -10.56 -18.39 5.98
CA LEU A 178 -10.32 -17.35 4.99
C LEU A 178 -8.83 -17.22 4.62
N GLY A 179 -7.94 -17.40 5.60
CA GLY A 179 -6.49 -17.52 5.40
C GLY A 179 -6.10 -18.68 4.47
N ARG A 180 -6.91 -19.74 4.39
CA ARG A 180 -6.73 -20.88 3.48
C ARG A 180 -7.66 -20.89 2.25
N SER A 181 -8.39 -19.80 1.98
CA SER A 181 -9.33 -19.63 0.85
C SER A 181 -10.52 -20.60 0.87
N LEU A 182 -10.85 -21.14 2.04
CA LEU A 182 -11.97 -22.04 2.23
C LEU A 182 -13.22 -21.25 2.65
N ALA A 183 -13.72 -20.40 1.74
CA ALA A 183 -14.94 -19.63 2.00
C ALA A 183 -16.23 -20.44 1.77
N ARG A 184 -16.18 -21.52 0.97
CA ARG A 184 -17.35 -22.35 0.64
C ARG A 184 -17.91 -23.11 1.86
N PRO A 185 -17.09 -23.75 2.72
CA PRO A 185 -17.59 -24.33 3.96
C PRO A 185 -18.27 -23.28 4.85
N LEU A 186 -17.69 -22.09 4.99
CA LEU A 186 -18.34 -21.00 5.74
C LEU A 186 -19.69 -20.62 5.11
N LEU A 187 -19.77 -20.44 3.79
CA LEU A 187 -21.03 -20.11 3.11
C LEU A 187 -22.10 -21.16 3.38
N ARG A 188 -21.78 -22.44 3.20
CA ARG A 188 -22.72 -23.54 3.41
C ARG A 188 -23.13 -23.71 4.87
N GLY A 189 -22.19 -23.60 5.81
CA GLY A 189 -22.49 -23.63 7.24
C GLY A 189 -23.47 -22.52 7.63
N PHE A 190 -23.20 -21.28 7.22
CA PHE A 190 -24.12 -20.18 7.51
C PHE A 190 -25.48 -20.34 6.78
N GLU A 191 -25.53 -20.88 5.56
CA GLU A 191 -26.80 -21.18 4.88
C GLU A 191 -27.64 -22.25 5.61
N LEU A 192 -26.98 -23.25 6.21
CA LEU A 192 -27.63 -24.35 6.92
C LEU A 192 -28.13 -23.95 8.31
N PHE A 193 -27.28 -23.30 9.11
CA PHE A 193 -27.59 -23.02 10.51
C PHE A 193 -28.11 -21.60 10.75
N GLN A 194 -27.80 -20.62 9.89
CA GLN A 194 -28.17 -19.21 10.09
C GLN A 194 -28.44 -18.47 8.77
N LYS A 195 -29.43 -18.93 8.01
CA LYS A 195 -29.75 -18.40 6.66
C LYS A 195 -30.03 -16.90 6.63
N ASP A 196 -30.58 -16.35 7.72
CA ASP A 196 -30.90 -14.92 7.84
C ASP A 196 -29.67 -14.07 8.25
N CYS A 197 -28.47 -14.65 8.34
CA CYS A 197 -27.26 -13.94 8.68
C CYS A 197 -26.77 -13.08 7.50
N PRO A 198 -26.52 -11.76 7.70
CA PRO A 198 -26.01 -10.88 6.65
C PRO A 198 -24.66 -11.34 6.07
N LEU A 199 -23.86 -12.11 6.83
CA LEU A 199 -22.59 -12.66 6.35
C LEU A 199 -22.76 -13.60 5.15
N VAL A 200 -23.91 -14.26 5.01
CA VAL A 200 -24.22 -15.09 3.83
C VAL A 200 -24.14 -14.25 2.55
N LEU A 201 -24.60 -12.99 2.58
CA LEU A 201 -24.56 -12.09 1.42
C LEU A 201 -23.12 -11.73 1.03
N VAL A 202 -22.24 -11.50 2.02
CA VAL A 202 -20.82 -11.16 1.77
C VAL A 202 -20.03 -12.39 1.33
N LEU A 203 -20.32 -13.57 1.89
CA LEU A 203 -19.73 -14.84 1.45
C LEU A 203 -20.21 -15.22 0.03
N ARG A 204 -21.46 -14.96 -0.32
CA ARG A 204 -21.97 -15.16 -1.69
C ARG A 204 -21.34 -14.17 -2.66
N MET A 205 -21.17 -12.92 -2.23
CA MET A 205 -20.42 -11.91 -2.98
C MET A 205 -18.96 -12.37 -3.23
N PHE A 206 -18.30 -12.95 -2.22
CA PHE A 206 -16.97 -13.55 -2.34
C PHE A 206 -16.93 -14.64 -3.42
N GLU A 207 -17.86 -15.60 -3.36
CA GLU A 207 -17.95 -16.68 -4.34
C GLU A 207 -18.16 -16.14 -5.76
N LEU A 208 -19.06 -15.16 -5.93
CA LEU A 208 -19.31 -14.50 -7.23
C LEU A 208 -18.06 -13.78 -7.78
N CYS A 209 -17.24 -13.18 -6.92
CA CYS A 209 -16.01 -12.52 -7.34
C CYS A 209 -14.90 -13.52 -7.69
N CYS A 210 -14.67 -14.51 -6.83
CA CYS A 210 -13.54 -15.44 -6.96
C CYS A 210 -13.79 -16.53 -8.01
N ASP A 211 -14.97 -17.14 -8.01
CA ASP A 211 -15.26 -18.31 -8.84
C ASP A 211 -15.88 -17.92 -10.19
N TYR A 212 -16.72 -16.89 -10.20
CA TYR A 212 -17.52 -16.52 -11.38
C TYR A 212 -17.10 -15.21 -12.06
N ARG A 213 -16.20 -14.42 -11.45
CA ARG A 213 -15.82 -13.06 -11.89
C ARG A 213 -17.03 -12.15 -12.20
N ASN A 214 -18.17 -12.40 -11.56
CA ASN A 214 -19.41 -11.68 -11.77
C ASN A 214 -19.52 -10.51 -10.80
N PHE A 215 -18.80 -9.44 -11.10
CA PHE A 215 -18.76 -8.23 -10.27
C PHE A 215 -20.09 -7.48 -10.20
N ALA A 216 -20.97 -7.64 -11.20
CA ALA A 216 -22.27 -6.97 -11.23
C ALA A 216 -23.24 -7.55 -10.18
N GLU A 217 -23.35 -8.88 -10.15
CA GLU A 217 -24.18 -9.56 -9.15
C GLU A 217 -23.57 -9.45 -7.75
N ALA A 218 -22.24 -9.53 -7.65
CA ALA A 218 -21.50 -9.28 -6.40
C ALA A 218 -21.85 -7.91 -5.80
N LYS A 219 -21.92 -6.85 -6.64
CA LYS A 219 -22.35 -5.51 -6.21
C LYS A 219 -23.77 -5.53 -5.62
N SER A 220 -24.69 -6.22 -6.27
CA SER A 220 -26.07 -6.35 -5.80
C SER A 220 -26.13 -6.98 -4.40
N LYS A 221 -25.38 -8.08 -4.18
CA LYS A 221 -25.33 -8.75 -2.86
C LYS A 221 -24.71 -7.87 -1.78
N LEU A 222 -23.71 -7.06 -2.12
CA LEU A 222 -23.11 -6.11 -1.19
C LEU A 222 -24.06 -4.96 -0.82
N LEU A 223 -24.86 -4.47 -1.77
CA LEU A 223 -25.92 -3.49 -1.51
C LEU A 223 -27.07 -4.08 -0.68
N ASP A 224 -27.42 -5.34 -0.90
CA ASP A 224 -28.40 -6.02 -0.06
C ASP A 224 -27.89 -6.17 1.37
N PHE A 225 -26.60 -6.52 1.54
CA PHE A 225 -25.94 -6.53 2.85
C PHE A 225 -26.04 -5.16 3.54
N GLN A 226 -25.79 -4.08 2.81
CA GLN A 226 -25.95 -2.71 3.30
C GLN A 226 -27.37 -2.45 3.82
N ARG A 227 -28.38 -2.82 3.04
CA ARG A 227 -29.79 -2.63 3.41
C ARG A 227 -30.12 -3.43 4.68
N THR A 228 -29.66 -4.67 4.77
CA THR A 228 -29.89 -5.51 5.96
C THR A 228 -29.22 -4.94 7.22
N LEU A 229 -28.01 -4.38 7.12
CA LEU A 229 -27.35 -3.71 8.25
C LEU A 229 -28.08 -2.44 8.69
N ILE A 230 -28.57 -1.62 7.75
CA ILE A 230 -29.32 -0.39 8.05
C ILE A 230 -30.65 -0.74 8.76
N LEU A 231 -31.36 -1.76 8.25
CA LEU A 231 -32.61 -2.22 8.85
C LEU A 231 -32.41 -2.77 10.27
N ARG A 232 -31.31 -3.50 10.52
CA ARG A 232 -30.98 -4.04 11.86
C ARG A 232 -30.50 -2.99 12.85
N ASN A 233 -29.87 -1.90 12.39
CA ASN A 233 -29.45 -0.80 13.25
C ASN A 233 -30.65 -0.04 13.91
N GLY A 234 -31.88 -0.24 13.42
CA GLY A 234 -33.09 0.43 13.92
C GLY A 234 -34.02 -0.43 14.78
N GLY A 235 -33.71 -1.72 15.03
CA GLY A 235 -34.60 -2.65 15.73
C GLY A 235 -33.90 -3.50 16.80
N PRO A 236 -34.65 -4.10 17.74
CA PRO A 236 -34.10 -5.03 18.72
C PRO A 236 -33.49 -6.26 18.04
N ALA A 237 -32.36 -6.74 18.57
CA ALA A 237 -31.68 -7.92 18.04
C ALA A 237 -32.62 -9.15 18.10
N PRO A 238 -32.75 -9.93 17.01
CA PRO A 238 -33.56 -11.14 17.04
C PRO A 238 -33.01 -12.13 18.06
N PRO A 239 -33.86 -12.82 18.84
CA PRO A 239 -33.43 -13.81 19.83
C PRO A 239 -32.63 -14.92 19.14
N GLY A 240 -31.41 -15.18 19.62
CA GLY A 240 -30.49 -16.17 19.06
C GLY A 240 -29.64 -15.69 17.86
N GLY A 241 -29.75 -14.42 17.45
CA GLY A 241 -28.95 -13.85 16.37
C GLY A 241 -27.54 -13.42 16.80
N LEU A 242 -26.56 -13.52 15.89
CA LEU A 242 -25.20 -13.03 16.12
C LEU A 242 -25.17 -11.51 16.34
N PRO A 243 -24.30 -10.99 17.23
CA PRO A 243 -24.19 -9.56 17.48
C PRO A 243 -23.85 -8.76 16.22
N LEU A 244 -24.51 -7.63 16.00
CA LEU A 244 -24.30 -6.79 14.81
C LEU A 244 -22.85 -6.32 14.67
N GLN A 245 -22.24 -5.87 15.77
CA GLN A 245 -20.83 -5.46 15.80
C GLN A 245 -19.89 -6.60 15.42
N TRP A 246 -20.21 -7.83 15.84
CA TRP A 246 -19.45 -9.00 15.45
C TRP A 246 -19.59 -9.28 13.95
N VAL A 247 -20.81 -9.22 13.40
CA VAL A 247 -21.07 -9.38 11.96
C VAL A 247 -20.32 -8.33 11.12
N GLU A 248 -20.34 -7.06 11.54
CA GLU A 248 -19.59 -5.99 10.88
C GLU A 248 -18.07 -6.25 10.92
N SER A 249 -17.54 -6.70 12.07
CA SER A 249 -16.13 -7.04 12.21
C SER A 249 -15.72 -8.20 11.30
N GLN A 250 -16.51 -9.29 11.23
CA GLN A 250 -16.17 -10.44 10.40
C GLN A 250 -16.32 -10.16 8.91
N ALA A 251 -17.30 -9.32 8.52
CA ALA A 251 -17.41 -8.81 7.15
C ALA A 251 -16.17 -8.00 6.77
N SER A 252 -15.64 -7.16 7.67
CA SER A 252 -14.41 -6.40 7.43
C SER A 252 -13.20 -7.33 7.23
N VAL A 253 -13.06 -8.36 8.06
CA VAL A 253 -11.98 -9.36 7.95
C VAL A 253 -12.07 -10.10 6.62
N LEU A 254 -13.28 -10.49 6.19
CA LEU A 254 -13.50 -11.13 4.90
C LEU A 254 -13.08 -10.26 3.73
N LEU A 255 -13.56 -9.01 3.68
CA LEU A 255 -13.24 -8.07 2.61
C LEU A 255 -11.74 -7.72 2.54
N LEU A 256 -11.07 -7.58 3.70
CA LEU A 256 -9.62 -7.36 3.75
C LEU A 256 -8.84 -8.58 3.28
N THR A 257 -9.26 -9.77 3.71
CA THR A 257 -8.61 -11.02 3.29
C THR A 257 -8.77 -11.26 1.78
N MET A 258 -9.91 -10.87 1.19
CA MET A 258 -10.10 -10.88 -0.27
C MET A 258 -9.05 -10.03 -0.98
N LEU A 259 -8.92 -8.77 -0.59
CA LEU A 259 -8.02 -7.82 -1.25
C LEU A 259 -6.56 -8.27 -1.18
N GLN A 260 -6.13 -8.87 -0.07
CA GLN A 260 -4.77 -9.39 0.10
C GLN A 260 -4.45 -10.59 -0.79
N ARG A 261 -5.49 -11.34 -1.22
CA ARG A 261 -5.32 -12.61 -1.93
C ARG A 261 -5.55 -12.52 -3.44
N CYS A 262 -6.02 -11.39 -3.94
CA CYS A 262 -6.19 -11.19 -5.37
C CYS A 262 -4.84 -11.30 -6.08
N SER A 263 -4.75 -12.23 -7.04
CA SER A 263 -3.53 -12.49 -7.81
C SER A 263 -3.27 -11.44 -8.89
N SER A 264 -4.30 -10.73 -9.34
CA SER A 264 -4.22 -9.73 -10.40
C SER A 264 -4.56 -8.33 -9.91
N GLN A 265 -3.80 -7.33 -10.39
CA GLN A 265 -4.11 -5.92 -10.19
C GLN A 265 -5.48 -5.54 -10.76
N TYR A 266 -5.94 -6.25 -11.81
CA TYR A 266 -7.29 -6.06 -12.35
C TYR A 266 -8.37 -6.45 -11.33
N ASP A 267 -8.19 -7.58 -10.64
CA ASP A 267 -9.17 -8.06 -9.66
C ASP A 267 -9.18 -7.16 -8.41
N ILE A 268 -8.00 -6.73 -7.96
CA ILE A 268 -7.86 -5.72 -6.88
C ILE A 268 -8.60 -4.44 -7.27
N HIS A 269 -8.35 -3.92 -8.48
CA HIS A 269 -9.01 -2.72 -8.97
C HIS A 269 -10.54 -2.86 -8.99
N ARG A 270 -11.04 -3.98 -9.51
CA ARG A 270 -12.47 -4.20 -9.64
C ARG A 270 -13.15 -4.35 -8.28
N LEU A 271 -12.50 -5.02 -7.33
CA LEU A 271 -12.98 -5.12 -5.94
C LEU A 271 -12.94 -3.76 -5.23
N LEU A 272 -11.86 -2.97 -5.39
CA LEU A 272 -11.79 -1.62 -4.82
C LEU A 272 -12.85 -0.69 -5.40
N GLN A 273 -13.19 -0.82 -6.69
CA GLN A 273 -14.33 -0.11 -7.29
C GLN A 273 -15.65 -0.49 -6.62
N LEU A 274 -15.89 -1.79 -6.37
CA LEU A 274 -17.08 -2.24 -5.67
C LEU A 274 -17.16 -1.72 -4.23
N LEU A 275 -16.03 -1.67 -3.53
CA LEU A 275 -15.96 -1.27 -2.13
C LEU A 275 -16.02 0.26 -1.94
N ALA A 276 -15.47 1.05 -2.86
CA ALA A 276 -15.50 2.51 -2.78
C ALA A 276 -16.93 3.09 -2.79
N ASP A 277 -17.86 2.43 -3.49
CA ASP A 277 -19.28 2.79 -3.50
C ASP A 277 -19.96 2.52 -2.15
N VAL A 278 -19.37 1.63 -1.33
CA VAL A 278 -19.94 1.07 -0.10
C VAL A 278 -19.16 1.50 1.16
N ASP A 279 -18.15 2.34 0.99
CA ASP A 279 -17.17 2.83 1.99
C ASP A 279 -17.78 3.38 3.30
N LYS A 280 -19.06 3.75 3.31
CA LYS A 280 -19.79 4.18 4.51
C LYS A 280 -20.16 3.05 5.48
N LEU A 281 -20.02 1.78 5.09
CA LEU A 281 -20.46 0.63 5.88
C LEU A 281 -19.49 0.18 6.97
N LEU A 282 -18.19 0.31 6.73
CA LEU A 282 -17.16 -0.19 7.66
C LEU A 282 -16.77 0.94 8.62
N LYS A 283 -17.70 1.29 9.51
CA LYS A 283 -17.47 2.31 10.54
C LYS A 283 -16.31 1.85 11.44
N SER A 284 -15.16 2.49 11.27
CA SER A 284 -14.15 2.85 12.28
C SER A 284 -12.76 2.18 12.31
N ASN A 285 -12.47 1.06 11.64
CA ASN A 285 -11.11 0.46 11.75
C ASN A 285 -10.47 -0.03 10.43
N GLY A 286 -11.11 0.21 9.28
CA GLY A 286 -10.64 -0.26 7.97
C GLY A 286 -9.88 0.80 7.16
N PRO A 287 -9.11 0.38 6.14
CA PRO A 287 -8.48 1.31 5.19
C PRO A 287 -9.53 2.08 4.38
N ASP A 288 -9.20 3.31 3.97
CA ASP A 288 -10.07 4.18 3.16
C ASP A 288 -10.16 3.61 1.73
N PHE A 289 -11.25 2.88 1.43
CA PHE A 289 -11.41 2.19 0.15
C PHE A 289 -11.56 3.16 -1.02
N ARG A 290 -12.02 4.40 -0.77
CA ARG A 290 -12.07 5.44 -1.81
C ARG A 290 -10.68 5.91 -2.19
N LYS A 291 -9.81 6.19 -1.21
CA LYS A 291 -8.41 6.53 -1.48
C LYS A 291 -7.68 5.39 -2.19
N LEU A 292 -7.89 4.15 -1.77
CA LEU A 292 -7.29 2.98 -2.42
C LEU A 292 -7.82 2.76 -3.85
N ASN A 293 -9.10 2.98 -4.11
CA ASN A 293 -9.66 2.91 -5.46
C ASN A 293 -9.10 4.01 -6.36
N GLN A 294 -8.99 5.25 -5.87
CA GLN A 294 -8.37 6.35 -6.60
C GLN A 294 -6.89 6.06 -6.90
N LEU A 295 -6.15 5.51 -5.93
CA LEU A 295 -4.78 5.03 -6.16
C LEU A 295 -4.75 3.96 -7.26
N SER A 296 -5.63 2.97 -7.19
CA SER A 296 -5.73 1.91 -8.21
C SER A 296 -5.99 2.46 -9.61
N GLN A 297 -6.85 3.46 -9.75
CA GLN A 297 -7.14 4.13 -11.02
C GLN A 297 -5.90 4.85 -11.57
N LEU A 298 -5.14 5.55 -10.71
CA LEU A 298 -3.92 6.25 -11.13
C LEU A 298 -2.80 5.29 -11.57
N LEU A 299 -2.73 4.12 -10.92
CA LEU A 299 -1.73 3.10 -11.22
C LEU A 299 -2.08 2.26 -12.46
N GLN A 300 -3.32 2.32 -12.94
CA GLN A 300 -3.78 1.55 -14.09
C GLN A 300 -2.95 1.88 -15.35
N GLY A 301 -2.22 0.89 -15.88
CA GLY A 301 -1.34 1.04 -17.05
C GLY A 301 0.04 1.63 -16.76
N SER A 302 0.44 1.77 -15.49
CA SER A 302 1.79 2.25 -15.11
C SER A 302 2.78 1.13 -14.73
N GLU A 303 2.39 -0.14 -14.92
CA GLU A 303 3.09 -1.36 -14.45
C GLU A 303 3.39 -1.38 -12.93
N VAL A 304 3.00 -0.36 -12.16
CA VAL A 304 3.22 -0.26 -10.71
C VAL A 304 2.01 -0.88 -10.02
N SER A 305 2.26 -1.86 -9.16
CA SER A 305 1.23 -2.57 -8.39
C SER A 305 0.94 -1.87 -7.06
N ILE A 306 -0.30 -1.99 -6.58
CA ILE A 306 -0.63 -1.64 -5.19
C ILE A 306 0.05 -2.65 -4.24
N SER A 307 0.83 -2.15 -3.29
CA SER A 307 1.45 -2.97 -2.26
C SER A 307 0.40 -3.66 -1.37
N PRO A 308 0.51 -4.97 -1.10
CA PRO A 308 -0.36 -5.68 -0.15
C PRO A 308 -0.34 -5.09 1.27
N ARG A 309 0.75 -4.38 1.62
CA ARG A 309 0.93 -3.71 2.92
C ARG A 309 0.00 -2.51 3.11
N LEU A 310 -0.36 -1.80 2.03
CA LEU A 310 -1.37 -0.74 2.09
C LEU A 310 -2.75 -1.31 2.47
N LEU A 311 -3.05 -2.53 2.04
CA LEU A 311 -4.30 -3.25 2.33
C LEU A 311 -4.35 -3.81 3.77
N GLN A 312 -3.20 -3.91 4.44
CA GLN A 312 -3.05 -4.41 5.82
C GLN A 312 -3.02 -3.28 6.87
N SER A 313 -2.71 -2.05 6.46
CA SER A 313 -2.25 -1.02 7.38
C SER A 313 -3.36 -0.29 8.16
N SER A 314 -3.28 -0.40 9.49
CA SER A 314 -4.04 0.39 10.47
C SER A 314 -3.29 1.65 10.95
N SER A 315 -1.99 1.78 10.66
CA SER A 315 -1.17 2.91 11.10
C SER A 315 -0.89 3.93 9.98
N PRO A 316 -1.00 5.24 10.27
CA PRO A 316 -0.79 6.29 9.28
C PRO A 316 0.66 6.38 8.78
N SER A 317 1.64 5.93 9.57
CA SER A 317 3.06 5.93 9.19
C SER A 317 3.37 4.92 8.08
N VAL A 318 2.88 3.69 8.20
CA VAL A 318 3.09 2.63 7.18
C VAL A 318 2.37 2.98 5.88
N GLN A 319 1.17 3.57 5.98
CA GLN A 319 0.47 4.10 4.80
C GLN A 319 1.32 5.13 4.07
N GLN A 320 1.89 6.09 4.79
CA GLN A 320 2.68 7.16 4.21
C GLN A 320 3.97 6.65 3.53
N GLU A 321 4.65 5.67 4.12
CA GLU A 321 5.84 5.02 3.53
C GLU A 321 5.50 4.30 2.21
N GLU A 322 4.41 3.54 2.18
CA GLU A 322 4.02 2.81 0.97
C GLU A 322 3.50 3.73 -0.14
N PHE A 323 2.81 4.82 0.20
CA PHE A 323 2.47 5.87 -0.77
C PHE A 323 3.74 6.54 -1.32
N GLN A 324 4.76 6.78 -0.49
CA GLN A 324 6.04 7.33 -0.94
C GLN A 324 6.78 6.35 -1.87
N ALA A 325 6.83 5.06 -1.52
CA ALA A 325 7.42 4.03 -2.38
C ALA A 325 6.73 3.94 -3.75
N THR A 326 5.39 4.07 -3.77
CA THR A 326 4.61 4.11 -5.02
C THR A 326 4.97 5.33 -5.86
N VAL A 327 5.11 6.50 -5.23
CA VAL A 327 5.52 7.75 -5.88
C VAL A 327 6.93 7.62 -6.47
N ASP A 328 7.87 7.05 -5.72
CA ASP A 328 9.26 6.86 -6.16
C ASP A 328 9.34 5.86 -7.34
N ALA A 329 8.55 4.79 -7.31
CA ALA A 329 8.44 3.84 -8.42
C ALA A 329 7.87 4.50 -9.70
N LEU A 330 6.86 5.35 -9.57
CA LEU A 330 6.31 6.12 -10.70
C LEU A 330 7.31 7.14 -11.24
N GLN A 331 8.13 7.75 -10.38
CA GLN A 331 9.21 8.64 -10.80
C GLN A 331 10.30 7.90 -11.58
N ALA A 332 10.73 6.73 -11.11
CA ALA A 332 11.73 5.90 -11.78
C ALA A 332 11.31 5.52 -13.22
N ARG A 333 10.00 5.38 -13.46
CA ARG A 333 9.40 5.12 -14.78
C ARG A 333 9.06 6.37 -15.59
N GLY A 334 9.41 7.57 -15.13
CA GLY A 334 9.13 8.83 -15.83
C GLY A 334 7.67 9.28 -15.84
N CYS A 335 6.79 8.62 -15.06
CA CYS A 335 5.35 8.90 -15.00
C CYS A 335 5.01 10.02 -13.99
N TYR A 336 5.62 11.19 -14.16
CA TYR A 336 5.59 12.27 -13.17
C TYR A 336 4.20 12.87 -12.89
N SER A 337 3.31 12.92 -13.89
CA SER A 337 1.94 13.43 -13.71
C SER A 337 1.13 12.54 -12.75
N ARG A 338 1.26 11.22 -12.89
CA ARG A 338 0.64 10.22 -12.02
C ARG A 338 1.28 10.22 -10.64
N ALA A 339 2.60 10.33 -10.55
CA ALA A 339 3.33 10.45 -9.28
C ALA A 339 2.85 11.68 -8.48
N ARG A 340 2.59 12.80 -9.15
CA ARG A 340 2.02 14.01 -8.53
C ARG A 340 0.60 13.77 -7.99
N GLN A 341 -0.25 13.11 -8.78
CA GLN A 341 -1.63 12.82 -8.37
C GLN A 341 -1.65 11.86 -7.17
N VAL A 342 -0.80 10.83 -7.16
CA VAL A 342 -0.66 9.90 -6.01
C VAL A 342 -0.17 10.64 -4.76
N ALA A 343 0.80 11.55 -4.88
CA ALA A 343 1.28 12.34 -3.76
C ALA A 343 0.23 13.30 -3.20
N GLN A 344 -0.62 13.88 -4.05
CA GLN A 344 -1.76 14.69 -3.63
C GLN A 344 -2.80 13.85 -2.87
N LEU A 345 -3.11 12.65 -3.35
CA LEU A 345 -4.02 11.73 -2.67
C LEU A 345 -3.51 11.31 -1.29
N ALA A 346 -2.19 11.13 -1.14
CA ALA A 346 -1.55 10.75 0.11
C ALA A 346 -1.28 11.93 1.06
N GLY A 347 -1.58 13.18 0.66
CA GLY A 347 -1.22 14.37 1.43
C GLY A 347 0.31 14.56 1.57
N LEU A 348 1.10 13.92 0.70
CA LEU A 348 2.55 14.02 0.69
C LEU A 348 2.99 15.39 0.15
N PRO A 349 4.13 15.92 0.64
CA PRO A 349 4.66 17.19 0.16
C PRO A 349 5.02 17.14 -1.34
N VAL A 350 4.10 17.67 -2.18
CA VAL A 350 4.21 17.73 -3.64
C VAL A 350 5.45 18.52 -4.12
N HIS A 351 6.05 19.33 -3.25
CA HIS A 351 7.21 20.16 -3.58
C HIS A 351 8.49 19.35 -3.86
N ARG A 352 8.66 18.17 -3.24
CA ARG A 352 9.83 17.29 -3.49
C ARG A 352 9.78 16.68 -4.90
N LEU A 353 8.56 16.43 -5.39
CA LEU A 353 8.26 15.94 -6.74
C LEU A 353 8.44 16.99 -7.82
N LEU A 354 8.07 18.24 -7.55
CA LEU A 354 8.34 19.36 -8.47
C LEU A 354 9.85 19.61 -8.61
N LEU A 355 10.60 19.53 -7.51
CA LEU A 355 12.05 19.67 -7.55
C LEU A 355 12.72 18.48 -8.26
N SER A 356 12.25 17.25 -8.09
CA SER A 356 12.78 16.10 -8.83
C SER A 356 12.42 16.15 -10.31
N GLN A 357 11.18 16.50 -10.67
CA GLN A 357 10.75 16.64 -12.06
C GLN A 357 11.48 17.80 -12.77
N VAL A 358 11.73 18.91 -12.07
CA VAL A 358 12.58 20.00 -12.56
C VAL A 358 14.04 19.53 -12.66
N HIS A 359 14.57 18.79 -11.68
CA HIS A 359 15.92 18.22 -11.75
C HIS A 359 16.09 17.24 -12.92
N THR A 360 15.14 16.34 -13.19
CA THR A 360 15.26 15.37 -14.28
C THR A 360 15.06 16.03 -15.64
N ARG A 361 14.14 16.97 -15.78
CA ARG A 361 14.01 17.77 -17.01
C ARG A 361 15.22 18.64 -17.27
N ILE A 362 15.81 19.22 -16.23
CA ILE A 362 17.08 19.93 -16.32
C ILE A 362 18.22 18.96 -16.65
N HIS A 363 18.23 17.74 -16.11
CA HIS A 363 19.24 16.72 -16.41
C HIS A 363 19.16 16.27 -17.87
N GLU A 364 17.97 15.96 -18.39
CA GLU A 364 17.72 15.63 -19.80
C GLU A 364 18.07 16.81 -20.73
N ALA A 365 17.62 18.01 -20.39
CA ALA A 365 17.95 19.24 -21.12
C ALA A 365 19.46 19.56 -21.08
N SER A 366 20.16 19.21 -20.00
CA SER A 366 21.61 19.42 -19.87
C SER A 366 22.46 18.37 -20.59
N ARG A 367 21.89 17.19 -20.89
CA ARG A 367 22.56 16.14 -21.68
C ARG A 367 22.59 16.44 -23.17
N VAL A 368 21.67 17.27 -23.66
CA VAL A 368 21.62 17.71 -25.05
C VAL A 368 22.18 19.13 -25.12
N CYS A 369 23.51 19.23 -25.13
CA CYS A 369 24.23 20.51 -25.30
C CYS A 369 24.19 20.94 -26.77
N LEU A 370 22.98 21.17 -27.30
CA LEU A 370 22.75 21.89 -28.53
C LEU A 370 21.81 23.03 -28.15
N ILE A 371 22.16 24.27 -28.47
CA ILE A 371 21.27 25.42 -28.32
C ILE A 371 20.11 25.22 -29.30
N THR A 372 19.09 24.47 -28.88
CA THR A 372 17.89 24.27 -29.68
C THR A 372 16.78 25.22 -29.20
N PRO A 373 15.92 25.74 -30.09
CA PRO A 373 14.80 26.61 -29.72
C PRO A 373 13.85 25.94 -28.70
N GLU A 374 13.83 24.61 -28.64
CA GLU A 374 13.08 23.82 -27.65
C GLU A 374 13.64 23.99 -26.23
N LEU A 375 14.95 24.14 -26.06
CA LEU A 375 15.57 24.42 -24.75
C LEU A 375 15.15 25.80 -24.24
N LYS A 376 15.19 26.82 -25.10
CA LYS A 376 14.72 28.18 -24.75
C LYS A 376 13.24 28.16 -24.35
N SER A 377 12.39 27.52 -25.14
CA SER A 377 10.95 27.36 -24.83
C SER A 377 10.73 26.64 -23.49
N SER A 378 11.49 25.59 -23.23
CA SER A 378 11.41 24.82 -21.98
C SER A 378 11.84 25.64 -20.77
N LEU A 379 12.93 26.40 -20.87
CA LEU A 379 13.42 27.27 -19.79
C LEU A 379 12.45 28.42 -19.49
N VAL A 380 11.79 28.99 -20.52
CA VAL A 380 10.73 30.00 -20.32
C VAL A 380 9.55 29.41 -19.55
N LYS A 381 9.13 28.18 -19.85
CA LYS A 381 8.08 27.47 -19.10
C LYS A 381 8.49 27.21 -17.65
N VAL A 382 9.73 26.75 -17.43
CA VAL A 382 10.27 26.52 -16.07
C VAL A 382 10.29 27.83 -15.27
N LEU A 383 10.68 28.95 -15.90
CA LEU A 383 10.67 30.26 -15.27
C LEU A 383 9.25 30.67 -14.84
N GLY A 384 8.23 30.44 -15.68
CA GLY A 384 6.83 30.67 -15.34
C GLY A 384 6.39 29.86 -14.13
N LEU A 385 6.63 28.55 -14.14
CA LEU A 385 6.30 27.66 -13.03
C LEU A 385 6.99 28.05 -11.71
N LEU A 386 8.24 28.52 -11.76
CA LEU A 386 8.96 28.99 -10.58
C LEU A 386 8.36 30.28 -10.01
N LYS A 387 7.83 31.18 -10.85
CA LYS A 387 7.12 32.39 -10.41
C LYS A 387 5.80 32.03 -9.74
N ASP A 388 4.99 31.18 -10.38
CA ASP A 388 3.71 30.72 -9.82
C ASP A 388 3.91 29.99 -8.48
N ALA A 389 4.96 29.17 -8.39
CA ALA A 389 5.34 28.49 -7.17
C ALA A 389 5.78 29.46 -6.07
N ALA A 390 6.59 30.48 -6.40
CA ALA A 390 7.00 31.50 -5.44
C ALA A 390 5.80 32.29 -4.89
N GLU A 391 4.84 32.66 -5.75
CA GLU A 391 3.61 33.34 -5.35
C GLU A 391 2.74 32.46 -4.45
N SER A 392 2.59 31.18 -4.80
CA SER A 392 1.84 30.20 -4.00
C SER A 392 2.47 30.01 -2.62
N PHE A 393 3.79 29.82 -2.54
CA PHE A 393 4.49 29.70 -1.24
C PHE A 393 4.45 30.98 -0.41
N SER A 394 4.38 32.15 -1.05
CA SER A 394 4.20 33.41 -0.34
C SER A 394 2.81 33.51 0.29
N LYS A 395 1.76 33.03 -0.39
CA LYS A 395 0.39 32.97 0.14
C LYS A 395 0.28 31.99 1.31
N ASP A 396 0.99 30.87 1.24
CA ASP A 396 1.04 29.83 2.29
C ASP A 396 2.05 30.14 3.43
N SER A 397 2.56 31.38 3.52
CA SER A 397 3.54 31.82 4.54
C SER A 397 4.85 31.01 4.60
N CYS A 398 5.18 30.27 3.54
CA CYS A 398 6.37 29.42 3.43
C CYS A 398 7.57 30.21 2.87
N VAL A 399 8.05 31.21 3.61
CA VAL A 399 9.05 32.21 3.16
C VAL A 399 10.35 31.59 2.65
N ARG A 400 10.85 30.52 3.31
CA ARG A 400 12.10 29.84 2.90
C ARG A 400 11.97 29.21 1.51
N GLN A 401 10.81 28.62 1.23
CA GLN A 401 10.55 27.94 -0.04
C GLN A 401 10.27 28.94 -1.16
N ALA A 402 9.53 30.02 -0.86
CA ALA A 402 9.35 31.15 -1.77
C ALA A 402 10.71 31.77 -2.16
N THR A 403 11.59 31.99 -1.18
CA THR A 403 12.93 32.54 -1.42
C THR A 403 13.77 31.61 -2.31
N ARG A 404 13.69 30.30 -2.11
CA ARG A 404 14.38 29.32 -2.95
C ARG A 404 13.86 29.34 -4.39
N CYS A 405 12.54 29.38 -4.59
CA CYS A 405 11.94 29.51 -5.92
C CYS A 405 12.38 30.80 -6.63
N ILE A 406 12.43 31.92 -5.92
CA ILE A 406 12.90 33.21 -6.45
C ILE A 406 14.37 33.13 -6.88
N ARG A 407 15.25 32.55 -6.05
CA ARG A 407 16.68 32.41 -6.38
C ARG A 407 16.89 31.52 -7.61
N THR A 408 16.20 30.39 -7.69
CA THR A 408 16.24 29.52 -8.87
C THR A 408 15.66 30.22 -10.10
N ALA A 409 14.60 31.01 -9.96
CA ALA A 409 14.03 31.79 -11.06
C ALA A 409 15.03 32.83 -11.61
N LYS A 410 15.77 33.52 -10.72
CA LYS A 410 16.84 34.45 -11.12
C LYS A 410 17.95 33.73 -11.88
N LEU A 411 18.36 32.54 -11.43
CA LEU A 411 19.37 31.72 -12.12
C LEU A 411 18.90 31.31 -13.54
N VAL A 412 17.65 30.84 -13.66
CA VAL A 412 17.05 30.47 -14.95
C VAL A 412 16.93 31.67 -15.88
N ALA A 413 16.53 32.83 -15.35
CA ALA A 413 16.47 34.07 -16.12
C ALA A 413 17.85 34.49 -16.64
N LEU A 414 18.91 34.32 -15.83
CA LEU A 414 20.27 34.61 -16.24
C LEU A 414 20.76 33.64 -17.33
N GLN A 415 20.40 32.35 -17.27
CA GLN A 415 20.74 31.40 -18.33
C GLN A 415 20.04 31.76 -19.64
N LEU A 416 18.76 32.15 -19.57
CA LEU A 416 18.01 32.64 -20.73
C LEU A 416 18.64 33.89 -21.34
N HIS A 417 19.15 34.80 -20.50
CA HIS A 417 19.88 35.98 -20.97
C HIS A 417 21.11 35.62 -21.81
N PHE A 418 21.93 34.67 -21.32
CA PHE A 418 23.11 34.19 -22.07
C PHE A 418 22.71 33.49 -23.37
N LEU A 419 21.69 32.63 -23.33
CA LEU A 419 21.18 31.96 -24.54
C LEU A 419 20.60 32.93 -25.56
N ASN A 420 20.00 34.04 -25.12
CA ASN A 420 19.48 35.09 -26.00
C ASN A 420 20.60 35.91 -26.65
N GLN A 421 21.74 36.03 -25.99
CA GLN A 421 22.95 36.68 -26.52
C GLN A 421 23.82 35.75 -27.38
N GLY A 422 23.44 34.47 -27.53
CA GLY A 422 24.22 33.49 -28.28
C GLY A 422 25.47 32.98 -27.54
N SER A 423 25.51 33.12 -26.21
CA SER A 423 26.58 32.59 -25.38
C SER A 423 26.32 31.12 -25.01
N ASP A 424 27.35 30.30 -25.14
CA ASP A 424 27.36 28.88 -24.75
C ASP A 424 27.58 28.68 -23.24
N LEU A 425 27.65 29.76 -22.46
CA LEU A 425 27.94 29.68 -21.04
C LEU A 425 26.80 28.98 -20.26
N ARG A 426 27.10 27.80 -19.72
CA ARG A 426 26.19 27.04 -18.85
C ARG A 426 26.36 27.45 -17.39
N ILE A 427 25.26 27.86 -16.76
CA ILE A 427 25.20 28.21 -15.34
C ILE A 427 24.13 27.44 -14.54
N ILE A 428 23.28 26.68 -15.22
CA ILE A 428 22.29 25.77 -14.60
C ILE A 428 22.90 24.35 -14.47
N ASN A 429 22.51 23.65 -13.41
CA ASN A 429 22.90 22.27 -13.10
C ASN A 429 24.42 22.06 -12.95
N LEU A 430 25.11 23.06 -12.39
CA LEU A 430 26.54 22.96 -12.13
C LEU A 430 26.82 22.03 -10.96
N ARG A 431 27.86 21.19 -11.11
CA ARG A 431 28.41 20.43 -9.99
C ARG A 431 29.27 21.36 -9.11
N PRO A 432 29.49 21.05 -7.82
CA PRO A 432 30.32 21.87 -6.94
C PRO A 432 31.72 22.18 -7.52
N ALA A 433 32.33 21.22 -8.22
CA ALA A 433 33.62 21.39 -8.87
C ALA A 433 33.61 22.36 -10.07
N GLU A 434 32.45 22.58 -10.70
CA GLU A 434 32.29 23.44 -11.88
C GLU A 434 31.95 24.89 -11.50
N LEU A 435 31.57 25.15 -10.23
CA LEU A 435 31.10 26.46 -9.78
C LEU A 435 32.18 27.54 -9.87
N LEU A 436 33.41 27.23 -9.50
CA LEU A 436 34.52 28.19 -9.57
C LEU A 436 34.82 28.57 -11.03
N SER A 437 34.92 27.58 -11.93
CA SER A 437 35.11 27.82 -13.37
C SER A 437 33.99 28.65 -13.98
N ALA A 438 32.74 28.38 -13.60
CA ALA A 438 31.60 29.16 -14.07
C ALA A 438 31.63 30.59 -13.52
N ALA A 439 31.95 30.78 -12.24
CA ALA A 439 32.08 32.09 -11.63
C ALA A 439 33.18 32.94 -12.30
N MET A 440 34.32 32.32 -12.62
CA MET A 440 35.42 32.94 -13.35
C MET A 440 35.03 33.32 -14.79
N ALA A 441 34.18 32.54 -15.45
CA ALA A 441 33.72 32.82 -16.80
C ALA A 441 32.67 33.95 -16.87
N LEU A 442 32.04 34.32 -15.74
CA LEU A 442 31.01 35.36 -15.73
C LEU A 442 31.59 36.77 -15.95
N PRO A 443 30.98 37.59 -16.82
CA PRO A 443 31.46 38.94 -17.13
C PRO A 443 31.12 39.98 -16.06
N ARG A 444 30.09 39.78 -15.23
CA ARG A 444 29.63 40.79 -14.26
C ARG A 444 29.57 40.24 -12.83
N CYS A 445 29.77 41.11 -11.86
CA CYS A 445 29.84 40.74 -10.45
C CYS A 445 28.46 40.30 -9.92
N TYR A 446 27.39 41.02 -10.26
CA TYR A 446 26.02 40.64 -9.88
C TYR A 446 25.64 39.23 -10.34
N GLN A 447 26.21 38.74 -11.44
CA GLN A 447 25.91 37.41 -11.97
C GLN A 447 26.51 36.33 -11.08
N VAL A 448 27.73 36.54 -10.56
CA VAL A 448 28.35 35.63 -9.58
C VAL A 448 27.49 35.55 -8.32
N PHE A 449 26.93 36.69 -7.86
CA PHE A 449 26.01 36.70 -6.74
C PHE A 449 24.74 35.87 -7.00
N VAL A 450 24.11 36.01 -8.17
CA VAL A 450 22.92 35.22 -8.55
C VAL A 450 23.22 33.71 -8.51
N VAL A 451 24.38 33.29 -9.02
CA VAL A 451 24.79 31.88 -8.98
C VAL A 451 25.08 31.46 -7.53
N SER A 452 25.77 32.29 -6.73
CA SER A 452 26.07 32.00 -5.32
C SER A 452 24.82 31.79 -4.48
N GLU A 453 23.80 32.64 -4.65
CA GLU A 453 22.55 32.55 -3.92
C GLU A 453 21.73 31.31 -4.30
N ALA A 454 21.72 30.96 -5.59
CA ALA A 454 20.93 29.85 -6.10
C ALA A 454 21.48 28.48 -5.68
N TYR A 455 22.81 28.32 -5.66
CA TYR A 455 23.47 27.06 -5.25
C TYR A 455 23.83 27.04 -3.76
N GLY A 456 23.77 28.18 -3.06
CA GLY A 456 24.13 28.27 -1.65
C GLY A 456 25.62 28.07 -1.38
N TYR A 457 26.49 28.43 -2.33
CA TYR A 457 27.94 28.35 -2.17
C TYR A 457 28.55 29.74 -1.96
N SER A 458 29.66 29.81 -1.23
CA SER A 458 30.46 31.02 -1.06
C SER A 458 31.54 31.09 -2.15
N PRO A 459 31.52 32.10 -3.04
CA PRO A 459 32.57 32.26 -4.05
C PRO A 459 33.91 32.60 -3.40
N ASP A 460 34.98 32.02 -3.93
CA ASP A 460 36.35 32.44 -3.63
C ASP A 460 36.64 33.75 -4.37
N TRP A 461 36.28 34.86 -3.74
CA TRP A 461 36.50 36.18 -4.29
C TRP A 461 37.98 36.55 -4.43
N ALA A 462 38.88 35.93 -3.66
CA ALA A 462 40.30 36.20 -3.79
C ALA A 462 40.82 35.67 -5.13
N GLU A 463 40.50 34.43 -5.46
CA GLU A 463 40.88 33.81 -6.73
C GLU A 463 40.20 34.50 -7.93
N ILE A 464 38.90 34.83 -7.83
CA ILE A 464 38.16 35.54 -8.90
C ILE A 464 38.77 36.92 -9.18
N LEU A 465 39.07 37.70 -8.14
CA LEU A 465 39.66 39.03 -8.29
C LEU A 465 41.10 38.97 -8.78
N TYR A 466 41.85 37.95 -8.34
CA TYR A 466 43.19 37.73 -8.87
C TYR A 466 43.14 37.55 -10.40
N GLN A 467 42.28 36.65 -10.89
CA GLN A 467 42.16 36.43 -12.32
C GLN A 467 41.60 37.67 -13.06
N LYS A 468 40.49 38.25 -12.60
CA LYS A 468 39.81 39.35 -13.31
C LYS A 468 40.54 40.69 -13.22
N VAL A 469 41.09 41.02 -12.05
CA VAL A 469 41.64 42.36 -11.78
C VAL A 469 43.16 42.37 -11.85
N VAL A 470 43.84 41.40 -11.25
CA VAL A 470 45.31 41.37 -11.25
C VAL A 470 45.84 40.96 -12.62
N LEU A 471 45.33 39.86 -13.20
CA LEU A 471 45.77 39.37 -14.51
C LEU A 471 45.13 40.14 -15.68
N HIS A 472 43.81 40.36 -15.67
CA HIS A 472 43.10 40.98 -16.79
C HIS A 472 42.86 42.50 -16.65
N GLY A 473 43.14 43.11 -15.50
CA GLY A 473 43.02 44.57 -15.32
C GLY A 473 41.58 45.11 -15.29
N ASP A 474 40.57 44.28 -15.03
CA ASP A 474 39.17 44.70 -14.99
C ASP A 474 38.82 45.40 -13.66
N PHE A 475 39.25 46.65 -13.51
CA PHE A 475 38.90 47.47 -12.36
C PHE A 475 37.42 47.89 -12.33
N GLY A 476 36.71 47.80 -13.47
CA GLY A 476 35.26 48.03 -13.51
C GLY A 476 34.51 46.96 -12.72
N TYR A 477 34.97 45.71 -12.80
CA TYR A 477 34.47 44.60 -12.00
C TYR A 477 34.71 44.80 -10.50
N LEU A 478 35.89 45.31 -10.11
CA LEU A 478 36.22 45.61 -8.70
C LEU A 478 35.31 46.70 -8.12
N GLU A 479 35.06 47.77 -8.87
CA GLU A 479 34.14 48.84 -8.46
C GLU A 479 32.71 48.35 -8.28
N GLU A 480 32.25 47.45 -9.17
CA GLU A 480 30.95 46.80 -9.03
C GLU A 480 30.89 45.96 -7.74
N LEU A 481 31.94 45.18 -7.45
CA LEU A 481 32.02 44.40 -6.21
C LEU A 481 32.00 45.31 -4.97
N LYS A 482 32.74 46.42 -4.97
CA LYS A 482 32.81 47.38 -3.86
C LYS A 482 31.43 47.95 -3.49
N ARG A 483 30.53 48.10 -4.47
CA ARG A 483 29.14 48.58 -4.24
C ARG A 483 28.27 47.54 -3.56
N HIS A 484 28.54 46.26 -3.78
CA HIS A 484 27.75 45.15 -3.20
C HIS A 484 28.34 44.65 -1.87
N ARG A 485 29.65 44.78 -1.66
CA ARG A 485 30.34 44.28 -0.48
C ARG A 485 31.56 45.15 -0.13
N PRO A 486 31.83 45.44 1.16
CA PRO A 486 33.06 46.10 1.57
C PRO A 486 34.28 45.23 1.25
N LEU A 487 35.33 45.85 0.73
CA LEU A 487 36.62 45.20 0.46
C LEU A 487 37.42 45.13 1.78
N THR A 488 37.37 43.99 2.47
CA THR A 488 38.05 43.79 3.76
C THR A 488 39.56 43.59 3.57
N SER A 489 40.37 43.97 4.55
CA SER A 489 41.82 43.72 4.55
C SER A 489 42.16 42.24 4.33
N ALA A 490 41.40 41.33 4.98
CA ALA A 490 41.54 39.88 4.79
C ALA A 490 41.40 39.42 3.33
N LEU A 491 40.52 40.06 2.54
CA LEU A 491 40.36 39.72 1.12
C LEU A 491 41.63 40.05 0.33
N PHE A 492 42.25 41.21 0.62
CA PHE A 492 43.52 41.57 0.00
C PHE A 492 44.63 40.61 0.44
N GLU A 493 44.70 40.26 1.72
CA GLU A 493 45.67 39.27 2.20
C GLU A 493 45.52 37.93 1.48
N ASP A 494 44.29 37.42 1.32
CA ASP A 494 44.03 36.16 0.64
C ASP A 494 44.39 36.20 -0.86
N ILE A 495 44.19 37.33 -1.54
CA ILE A 495 44.62 37.53 -2.94
C ILE A 495 46.14 37.35 -3.09
N PHE A 496 46.92 37.80 -2.10
CA PHE A 496 48.38 37.76 -2.13
C PHE A 496 48.99 36.54 -1.42
N LYS A 497 48.18 35.72 -0.73
CA LYS A 497 48.64 34.60 0.12
C LYS A 497 49.11 33.37 -0.66
N ASN A 498 48.55 33.14 -1.85
CA ASN A 498 48.70 31.85 -2.54
C ASN A 498 49.58 31.89 -3.81
N GLN A 499 50.12 33.04 -4.22
CA GLN A 499 50.83 33.14 -5.52
C GLN A 499 52.00 34.12 -5.47
N ASN A 500 53.12 33.78 -6.14
CA ASN A 500 54.21 34.71 -6.44
C ASN A 500 53.72 35.73 -7.46
N VAL A 501 53.06 36.78 -6.98
CA VAL A 501 52.47 37.79 -7.85
C VAL A 501 53.59 38.54 -8.57
N THR A 502 53.67 38.39 -9.89
CA THR A 502 54.54 39.23 -10.70
C THR A 502 54.07 40.67 -10.51
N VAL A 503 54.95 41.55 -10.03
CA VAL A 503 54.59 42.94 -9.74
C VAL A 503 54.13 43.63 -11.03
N THR A 504 52.83 43.89 -11.13
CA THR A 504 52.22 44.61 -12.27
C THR A 504 51.71 45.98 -11.83
N SER A 505 51.49 46.87 -12.79
CA SER A 505 50.78 48.15 -12.57
C SER A 505 49.38 47.93 -11.97
N ASN A 506 48.76 46.78 -12.26
CA ASN A 506 47.46 46.39 -11.72
C ASN A 506 47.52 46.14 -10.20
N VAL A 507 48.58 45.50 -9.69
CA VAL A 507 48.77 45.30 -8.23
C VAL A 507 48.89 46.63 -7.50
N LYS A 508 49.68 47.56 -8.05
CA LYS A 508 49.83 48.91 -7.50
C LYS A 508 48.49 49.63 -7.42
N ARG A 509 47.69 49.55 -8.49
CA ARG A 509 46.33 50.12 -8.53
C ARG A 509 45.35 49.40 -7.61
N LEU A 510 45.44 48.08 -7.45
CA LEU A 510 44.57 47.32 -6.54
C LEU A 510 44.79 47.75 -5.07
N LEU A 511 46.04 47.97 -4.65
CA LEU A 511 46.36 48.38 -3.29
C LEU A 511 45.77 49.74 -2.91
N THR A 512 45.50 50.63 -3.87
CA THR A 512 44.82 51.92 -3.58
C THR A 512 43.36 51.74 -3.15
N TYR A 513 42.77 50.56 -3.38
CA TYR A 513 41.42 50.21 -2.94
C TYR A 513 41.37 49.61 -1.52
N CYS A 514 42.52 49.32 -0.90
CA CYS A 514 42.58 48.78 0.45
C CYS A 514 42.48 49.90 1.48
N ASP A 515 41.32 50.10 2.11
CA ASP A 515 41.09 51.24 3.02
C ASP A 515 41.97 51.17 4.30
N ASP A 516 42.41 49.97 4.70
CA ASP A 516 43.30 49.80 5.85
C ASP A 516 44.75 50.14 5.49
N VAL A 517 45.25 51.24 6.07
CA VAL A 517 46.59 51.78 5.85
C VAL A 517 47.68 50.78 6.26
N TYR A 518 47.47 50.03 7.36
CA TYR A 518 48.45 49.08 7.86
C TYR A 518 48.56 47.86 6.95
N SER A 519 47.44 47.23 6.58
CA SER A 519 47.43 46.11 5.63
C SER A 519 47.96 46.55 4.26
N ARG A 520 47.62 47.75 3.78
CA ARG A 520 48.16 48.31 2.54
C ARG A 520 49.68 48.42 2.58
N TYR A 521 50.25 48.94 3.67
CA TYR A 521 51.71 49.01 3.84
C TYR A 521 52.36 47.62 3.91
N ARG A 522 51.80 46.71 4.72
CA ARG A 522 52.33 45.34 4.90
C ARG A 522 52.33 44.56 3.58
N LEU A 523 51.25 44.62 2.82
CA LEU A 523 51.12 43.96 1.53
C LEU A 523 52.04 44.59 0.47
N ALA A 524 52.17 45.93 0.46
CA ALA A 524 53.13 46.60 -0.43
C ALA A 524 54.58 46.21 -0.13
N TYR A 525 54.94 46.09 1.16
CA TYR A 525 56.27 45.63 1.57
C TYR A 525 56.53 44.19 1.13
N GLN A 526 55.58 43.28 1.36
CA GLN A 526 55.68 41.86 0.96
C GLN A 526 55.84 41.68 -0.56
N GLN A 527 55.29 42.59 -1.37
CA GLN A 527 55.38 42.56 -2.84
C GLN A 527 56.54 43.41 -3.40
N ASN A 528 57.49 43.86 -2.57
CA ASN A 528 58.64 44.70 -2.95
C ASN A 528 58.26 46.04 -3.64
N LEU A 529 57.12 46.63 -3.28
CA LEU A 529 56.63 47.91 -3.80
C LEU A 529 57.18 49.09 -2.99
N HIS A 530 58.46 49.39 -3.21
CA HIS A 530 59.19 50.43 -2.48
C HIS A 530 58.68 51.86 -2.72
N ASP A 531 58.05 52.11 -3.86
CA ASP A 531 57.42 53.38 -4.20
C ASP A 531 56.18 53.66 -3.33
N ILE A 532 55.31 52.66 -3.17
CA ILE A 532 54.09 52.78 -2.37
C ILE A 532 54.41 52.84 -0.88
N THR A 533 55.34 52.01 -0.40
CA THR A 533 55.76 52.01 1.01
C THR A 533 56.41 53.34 1.40
N LYS A 534 57.28 53.91 0.55
CA LYS A 534 57.88 55.22 0.79
C LYS A 534 56.85 56.35 0.78
N MET A 535 55.87 56.31 -0.14
CA MET A 535 54.78 57.28 -0.17
C MET A 535 53.93 57.25 1.11
N LEU A 536 53.58 56.05 1.60
CA LEU A 536 52.79 55.88 2.84
C LEU A 536 53.56 56.29 4.11
N LEU A 537 54.89 56.20 4.10
CA LEU A 537 55.74 56.67 5.21
C LEU A 537 56.00 58.19 5.17
N GLN A 538 55.88 58.82 4.00
CA GLN A 538 56.10 60.27 3.83
C GLN A 538 54.82 61.10 4.00
N ASP A 539 53.65 60.49 3.88
CA ASP A 539 52.38 61.16 4.10
C ASP A 539 52.11 61.35 5.61
N ALA A 540 51.97 62.61 6.02
CA ALA A 540 51.87 63.02 7.42
C ALA A 540 50.68 62.38 8.17
N LYS A 541 49.61 62.01 7.46
CA LYS A 541 48.41 61.40 8.05
C LYS A 541 48.55 59.90 8.28
N THR A 542 49.32 59.22 7.44
CA THR A 542 49.49 57.76 7.48
C THR A 542 50.75 57.39 8.26
N SER A 543 51.78 58.22 8.24
CA SER A 543 53.06 58.01 8.96
C SER A 543 52.89 57.92 10.48
N SER A 544 52.07 58.77 11.10
CA SER A 544 51.85 58.75 12.56
C SER A 544 51.16 57.45 13.00
N TYR A 545 50.11 57.05 12.28
CA TYR A 545 49.39 55.79 12.51
C TYR A 545 50.28 54.54 12.29
N LEU A 546 51.10 54.53 11.23
CA LEU A 546 52.01 53.43 10.96
C LEU A 546 53.12 53.34 12.01
N SER A 547 53.65 54.47 12.50
CA SER A 547 54.68 54.46 13.54
C SER A 547 54.19 53.88 14.87
N ASP A 548 52.93 54.13 15.24
CA ASP A 548 52.30 53.60 16.44
C ASP A 548 52.04 52.08 16.32
N ARG A 549 51.57 51.62 15.15
CA ARG A 549 51.29 50.20 14.85
C ARG A 549 52.52 49.33 14.57
N LEU A 550 53.64 49.92 14.14
CA LEU A 550 54.91 49.22 13.90
C LEU A 550 55.81 49.21 15.14
N GLY A 551 55.60 50.14 16.09
CA GLY A 551 56.32 50.21 17.35
C GLY A 551 55.72 49.38 18.49
N SER A 552 54.47 48.90 18.35
CA SER A 552 53.84 47.90 19.23
C SER A 552 54.09 46.49 18.72
#